data_AF-A0A934QY65-F1
#
_entry.id   AF-A0A934QY65-F1
#
_cell.length_a   1.000
_cell.length_b   1.000
_cell.length_c   1.000
_cell.angle_alpha   90.00
_cell.angle_beta   90.00
_cell.angle_gamma   90.00
#
_symmetry.space_group_name_H-M   'P 1'
#
loop_
_entity.id
_entity.type
_entity.pdbx_description
1 polymer ?
#
loop_
_entity_poly.entity_id
_entity_poly.type
_entity_poly.pdbx_seq_one_letter_code
_entity_poly.pdbx_strand_id
1 'polypeptide(L)'
;MTTALIYLVVMLLVAAVVFLLAAVVFGRGEELAPLAPGSSPTRLPAEDITGDDVGGVKFQLVLRGYKMSEVDWVMTRLGGEIDGLRSRVADLEAELARRNQHEASQ
;
A
#
# COMPACT_ATOMS: atom_id res chain seq x y z
N MET A 1 -8.52 -53.29 -13.39
CA MET A 1 -8.96 -52.18 -12.51
C MET A 1 -7.86 -51.76 -11.53
N THR A 2 -7.23 -52.71 -10.83
CA THR A 2 -6.09 -52.46 -9.92
C THR A 2 -4.88 -51.82 -10.59
N THR A 3 -4.51 -52.25 -11.80
CA THR A 3 -3.40 -51.66 -12.56
C THR A 3 -3.61 -50.19 -12.90
N ALA A 4 -4.82 -49.80 -13.31
CA ALA A 4 -5.18 -48.41 -13.58
C ALA A 4 -5.09 -47.54 -12.31
N LEU A 5 -5.51 -48.07 -11.15
CA LEU A 5 -5.38 -47.39 -9.86
C LEU A 5 -3.90 -47.16 -9.49
N ILE A 6 -3.04 -48.17 -9.69
CA ILE A 6 -1.60 -48.07 -9.44
C ILE A 6 -0.98 -46.97 -10.31
N TYR A 7 -1.30 -46.93 -11.61
CA TYR A 7 -0.80 -45.88 -12.49
C TYR A 7 -1.24 -44.47 -12.05
N LEU A 8 -2.50 -44.31 -11.61
CA LEU A 8 -3.00 -43.02 -11.13
C LEU A 8 -2.26 -42.56 -9.88
N VAL A 9 -2.04 -43.44 -8.91
CA VAL A 9 -1.31 -43.12 -7.67
C VAL A 9 0.14 -42.75 -7.97
N VAL A 10 0.81 -43.51 -8.84
CA VAL A 10 2.19 -43.20 -9.26
C VAL A 10 2.25 -41.86 -9.97
N MET A 11 1.30 -41.56 -10.86
CA MET A 11 1.24 -40.26 -11.55
C MET A 11 1.07 -39.10 -10.57
N LEU A 12 0.19 -39.24 -9.57
CA LEU A 12 0.00 -38.22 -8.53
C LEU A 12 1.26 -38.02 -7.69
N LEU A 13 1.95 -39.11 -7.34
CA LEU A 13 3.20 -39.05 -6.58
C LEU A 13 4.28 -38.31 -7.37
N VAL A 14 4.45 -38.64 -8.65
CA VAL A 14 5.41 -37.96 -9.53
C VAL A 14 5.05 -36.48 -9.66
N ALA A 15 3.77 -36.15 -9.88
CA ALA A 15 3.31 -34.76 -9.97
C ALA A 15 3.60 -34.00 -8.67
N ALA A 16 3.36 -34.61 -7.50
CA ALA A 16 3.64 -34.00 -6.20
C ALA A 16 5.15 -33.75 -5.99
N VAL A 17 6.00 -34.70 -6.39
CA VAL A 17 7.47 -34.55 -6.29
C VAL A 17 7.96 -33.45 -7.24
N VAL A 18 7.50 -33.44 -8.48
CA VAL A 18 7.85 -32.39 -9.45
C VAL A 18 7.38 -31.02 -8.96
N PHE A 19 6.16 -30.94 -8.42
CA PHE A 19 5.62 -29.71 -7.84
C PHE A 19 6.44 -29.23 -6.64
N LEU A 20 6.83 -30.13 -5.73
CA LEU A 20 7.68 -29.79 -4.59
C LEU A 20 9.06 -29.29 -5.04
N LEU A 21 9.68 -29.98 -6.01
CA LEU A 21 10.96 -29.56 -6.58
C LEU A 21 10.85 -28.18 -7.24
N ALA A 22 9.80 -27.95 -8.03
CA ALA A 22 9.54 -26.66 -8.64
C ALA A 22 9.32 -25.57 -7.58
N ALA A 23 8.51 -25.83 -6.55
CA ALA A 23 8.26 -24.89 -5.47
C ALA A 23 9.53 -24.53 -4.67
N VAL A 24 10.46 -25.48 -4.52
CA VAL A 24 11.75 -25.24 -3.86
C VAL A 24 12.72 -24.48 -4.78
N VAL A 25 12.81 -24.88 -6.06
CA VAL A 25 13.74 -24.29 -7.04
C VAL A 25 13.32 -22.87 -7.44
N PHE A 26 12.03 -22.65 -7.68
CA PHE A 26 11.49 -21.34 -8.01
C PHE A 26 11.17 -20.50 -6.76
N GLY A 27 11.22 -21.10 -5.56
CA GLY A 27 10.87 -20.45 -4.31
C GLY A 27 9.39 -20.02 -4.24
N ARG A 28 8.98 -19.41 -3.13
CA ARG A 28 7.73 -18.63 -3.08
C ARG A 28 7.92 -17.43 -4.02
N GLY A 29 7.49 -17.58 -5.27
CA GLY A 29 7.78 -16.67 -6.38
C GLY A 29 7.68 -15.20 -5.98
N GLU A 30 8.84 -14.52 -5.93
CA GLU A 30 9.09 -13.19 -5.36
C GLU A 30 9.69 -13.22 -3.93
N GLU A 31 10.84 -13.89 -3.75
CA GLU A 31 11.82 -13.39 -2.78
C GLU A 31 12.49 -12.16 -3.40
N LEU A 32 11.71 -11.08 -3.53
CA LEU A 32 12.23 -9.74 -3.80
C LEU A 32 13.30 -9.49 -2.75
N ALA A 33 14.49 -9.08 -3.20
CA ALA A 33 15.64 -8.81 -2.34
C ALA A 33 15.14 -8.11 -1.06
N PRO A 34 15.46 -8.64 0.14
CA PRO A 34 14.96 -8.09 1.39
C PRO A 34 15.17 -6.59 1.38
N LEU A 35 14.08 -5.82 1.38
CA LEU A 35 14.18 -4.37 1.55
C LEU A 35 15.03 -4.16 2.80
N ALA A 36 16.12 -3.40 2.65
CA ALA A 36 17.10 -3.22 3.70
C ALA A 36 16.38 -2.88 5.02
N PRO A 37 16.69 -3.58 6.14
CA PRO A 37 15.97 -3.41 7.38
C PRO A 37 15.97 -1.93 7.80
N GLY A 38 14.78 -1.35 7.95
CA GLY A 38 14.58 0.06 8.28
C GLY A 38 14.14 0.95 7.11
N SER A 39 14.14 0.45 5.88
CA SER A 39 13.56 1.16 4.73
C SER A 39 12.06 0.86 4.67
N SER A 40 11.27 1.59 5.47
CA SER A 40 9.81 1.48 5.34
C SER A 40 9.42 1.83 3.90
N PRO A 41 8.65 0.99 3.18
CA PRO A 41 8.12 1.36 1.86
C PRO A 41 7.17 2.56 1.91
N THR A 42 6.85 3.04 3.11
CA THR A 42 6.10 4.27 3.36
C THR A 42 6.87 5.47 2.80
N ARG A 43 6.46 5.88 1.61
CA ARG A 43 6.85 7.16 1.00
C ARG A 43 5.72 8.14 1.21
N LEU A 44 6.05 9.28 1.81
CA LEU A 44 5.19 10.46 1.84
C LEU A 44 6.03 11.63 1.30
N PRO A 45 5.45 12.56 0.54
CA PRO A 45 6.12 13.81 0.19
C PRO A 45 6.63 14.52 1.45
N ALA A 46 7.79 15.18 1.35
CA ALA A 46 8.37 15.92 2.48
C ALA A 46 7.54 17.16 2.85
N GLU A 47 6.86 17.71 1.85
CA GLU A 47 5.99 18.89 1.93
C GLU A 47 4.77 18.64 1.05
N ASP A 48 3.74 19.46 1.20
CA ASP A 48 2.54 19.43 0.37
C ASP A 48 1.74 18.13 0.35
N ILE A 49 1.67 17.44 1.48
CA ILE A 49 0.89 16.20 1.63
C ILE A 49 -0.59 16.47 1.31
N THR A 50 -1.14 15.71 0.37
CA THR A 50 -2.57 15.66 0.01
C THR A 50 -3.23 14.39 0.50
N GLY A 51 -4.56 14.33 0.46
CA GLY A 51 -5.31 13.13 0.78
C GLY A 51 -4.97 11.94 -0.13
N ASP A 52 -4.70 12.20 -1.41
CA ASP A 52 -4.27 11.18 -2.38
C ASP A 52 -2.89 10.60 -2.01
N ASP A 53 -1.96 11.43 -1.54
CA ASP A 53 -0.65 10.96 -1.09
C ASP A 53 -0.76 10.03 0.12
N VAL A 54 -1.65 10.34 1.06
CA VAL A 54 -1.93 9.51 2.23
C VAL A 54 -2.59 8.19 1.84
N GLY A 55 -3.52 8.21 0.87
CA GLY A 55 -4.17 7.01 0.34
C GLY A 55 -3.20 6.08 -0.42
N GLY A 56 -2.13 6.63 -0.99
CA GLY A 56 -1.09 5.89 -1.71
C GLY A 56 -0.10 5.14 -0.80
N VAL A 57 -0.07 5.44 0.50
CA VAL A 57 0.92 4.88 1.44
C VAL A 57 0.80 3.37 1.56
N LYS A 58 1.95 2.70 1.53
CA LYS A 58 2.07 1.26 1.82
C LYS A 58 2.74 1.04 3.17
N PHE A 59 2.11 0.18 3.97
CA PHE A 59 2.59 -0.23 5.29
C PHE A 59 3.13 -1.66 5.24
N GLN A 60 4.16 -1.93 6.03
CA GLN A 60 4.72 -3.27 6.18
C GLN A 60 3.86 -4.11 7.13
N LEU A 61 3.68 -5.40 6.81
CA LEU A 61 2.99 -6.38 7.66
C LEU A 61 3.95 -6.92 8.74
N VAL A 62 3.49 -6.95 9.99
CA VAL A 62 4.23 -7.51 11.15
C VAL A 62 3.34 -8.48 11.94
N LEU A 63 3.96 -9.47 12.60
CA LEU A 63 3.25 -10.57 13.30
C LEU A 63 2.26 -10.09 14.37
N ARG A 64 2.52 -8.91 14.95
CA ARG A 64 1.58 -8.15 15.78
C ARG A 64 1.38 -6.78 15.17
N GLY A 65 0.42 -6.66 14.26
CA GLY A 65 0.05 -5.42 13.60
C GLY A 65 -1.35 -4.95 13.98
N TYR A 66 -1.66 -3.70 13.65
CA TYR A 66 -3.02 -3.20 13.68
C TYR A 66 -3.88 -3.85 12.60
N LYS A 67 -5.19 -3.86 12.78
CA LYS A 67 -6.11 -4.40 11.78
C LYS A 67 -6.09 -3.49 10.55
N MET A 68 -5.82 -4.07 9.38
CA MET A 68 -5.73 -3.33 8.12
C MET A 68 -6.96 -2.46 7.85
N SER A 69 -8.17 -2.99 8.08
CA SER A 69 -9.41 -2.24 7.88
C SER A 69 -9.55 -1.00 8.79
N GLU A 70 -9.01 -1.04 10.01
CA GLU A 70 -9.05 0.11 10.92
C GLU A 70 -8.05 1.17 10.48
N VAL A 71 -6.85 0.74 10.09
CA VAL A 71 -5.83 1.64 9.54
C VAL A 71 -6.33 2.31 8.27
N ASP A 72 -6.90 1.55 7.34
CA ASP A 72 -7.43 2.08 6.08
C ASP A 72 -8.56 3.10 6.32
N TRP A 73 -9.43 2.83 7.29
CA TRP A 73 -10.49 3.75 7.68
C TRP A 73 -9.93 5.06 8.25
N VAL A 74 -8.95 4.98 9.16
CA VAL A 74 -8.31 6.17 9.75
C VAL A 74 -7.58 6.98 8.67
N MET A 75 -6.82 6.32 7.78
CA MET A 75 -6.07 6.99 6.71
C MET A 75 -7.01 7.68 5.72
N THR A 76 -8.12 7.04 5.35
CA THR A 76 -9.14 7.64 4.48
C THR A 76 -9.76 8.88 5.14
N ARG A 77 -10.10 8.78 6.43
CA ARG A 77 -10.67 9.91 7.16
C ARG A 77 -9.68 11.07 7.29
N LEU A 78 -8.41 10.77 7.55
CA LEU A 78 -7.36 11.78 7.70
C LEU A 78 -7.04 12.46 6.37
N GLY A 79 -7.00 11.71 5.27
CA GLY A 79 -6.79 12.28 3.93
C GLY A 79 -7.85 13.32 3.57
N GLY A 80 -9.13 13.00 3.81
CA GLY A 80 -10.22 13.96 3.59
C GLY A 80 -10.15 15.20 4.48
N GLU A 81 -9.67 15.07 5.73
CA GLU A 81 -9.48 16.22 6.62
C GLU A 81 -8.33 17.12 6.13
N ILE A 82 -7.23 16.55 5.65
CA ILE A 82 -6.10 17.29 5.06
C ILE A 82 -6.56 18.10 3.85
N ASP A 83 -7.32 17.49 2.94
CA ASP A 83 -7.82 18.18 1.75
C ASP A 83 -8.80 19.31 2.13
N GLY A 84 -9.67 19.06 3.12
CA GLY A 84 -10.56 20.08 3.66
C GLY A 84 -9.81 21.27 4.27
N LEU A 85 -8.77 21.01 5.05
CA LEU A 85 -7.92 22.06 5.63
C LEU A 85 -7.18 22.84 4.55
N ARG A 86 -6.59 22.16 3.56
CA ARG A 86 -5.89 22.79 2.43
C ARG A 86 -6.80 23.71 1.63
N SER A 87 -7.99 23.23 1.29
CA SER A 87 -9.00 24.03 0.58
C SER A 87 -9.34 25.32 1.35
N ARG A 88 -9.56 25.19 2.67
CA ARG A 88 -9.86 26.34 3.53
C ARG A 88 -8.70 27.34 3.63
N VAL A 89 -7.46 26.87 3.66
CA VAL A 89 -6.27 27.74 3.63
C VAL A 89 -6.22 28.50 2.31
N ALA A 90 -6.42 27.83 1.17
CA ALA A 90 -6.42 28.46 -0.14
C ALA A 90 -7.51 29.54 -0.27
N ASP A 91 -8.72 29.28 0.26
CA ASP A 91 -9.81 30.26 0.28
C ASP A 91 -9.46 31.51 1.10
N LEU A 92 -8.84 31.32 2.28
CA LEU A 92 -8.42 32.42 3.15
C LEU A 92 -7.29 33.24 2.52
N GLU A 93 -6.32 32.58 1.88
CA GLU A 93 -5.23 33.27 1.16
C GLU A 93 -5.75 34.08 -0.01
N ALA A 94 -6.71 33.54 -0.77
CA ALA A 94 -7.37 34.27 -1.86
C ALA A 94 -8.14 35.49 -1.35
N GLU A 95 -8.84 35.38 -0.21
CA GLU A 95 -9.54 36.49 0.41
C GLU A 95 -8.58 37.59 0.88
N LEU A 96 -7.47 37.23 1.52
CA LEU A 96 -6.44 38.17 1.93
C LEU A 96 -5.80 38.86 0.72
N ALA A 97 -5.49 38.12 -0.34
CA ALA A 97 -4.96 38.69 -1.58
C ALA A 97 -5.92 39.70 -2.20
N ARG A 98 -7.23 39.41 -2.23
CA ARG A 98 -8.25 40.35 -2.68
C ARG A 98 -8.31 41.59 -1.82
N ARG A 99 -8.26 41.48 -0.49
CA ARG A 99 -8.28 42.64 0.42
C ARG A 99 -7.08 43.56 0.20
N ASN A 100 -5.89 42.99 0.12
CA ASN A 100 -4.66 43.76 -0.13
C ASN A 100 -4.70 44.51 -1.47
N GLN A 101 -5.34 43.94 -2.50
CA GLN A 101 -5.52 44.61 -3.79
C GLN A 101 -6.51 45.79 -3.72
N HIS A 102 -7.58 45.66 -2.92
CA HIS A 102 -8.54 46.76 -2.71
C HIS A 102 -7.88 47.92 -1.96
N GLU A 103 -7.06 47.63 -0.94
CA GLU A 103 -6.31 48.65 -0.20
C GLU A 103 -5.26 49.35 -1.07
N ALA A 104 -4.58 48.63 -1.95
CA ALA A 104 -3.57 49.22 -2.85
C ALA A 104 -4.18 50.07 -3.98
N SER A 105 -5.48 49.94 -4.24
CA SER A 105 -6.19 50.66 -5.31
C SER A 105 -6.92 51.91 -4.81
N GLN A 106 -6.90 52.19 -3.51
CA GLN A 106 -7.55 53.33 -2.85
C GLN A 106 -6.52 54.41 -2.49
#